data_AF-A0A2V8J8U4-F1
#
_entry.id   AF-A0A2V8J8U4-F1
#
_cell.length_a   1.000
_cell.length_b   1.000
_cell.length_c   1.000
_cell.angle_alpha   90.00
_cell.angle_beta   90.00
_cell.angle_gamma   90.00
#
_symmetry.space_group_name_H-M   'P 1'
#
loop_
_entity.id
_entity.type
_entity.pdbx_description
1 polymer ?
#
loop_
_entity_poly.entity_id
_entity_poly.type
_entity_poly.pdbx_seq_one_letter_code
_entity_poly.pdbx_strand_id
1 'polypeptide(L)' 'MNILFLTAYAPVLHMHGGGVRMYHNIRILSEQHSVRVISFV' A
#
# COMPACT_ATOMS: atom_id res chain seq x y z
N MET A 1 15.24 0.34 -5.34
CA MET A 1 14.34 0.76 -6.43
C MET A 1 13.32 1.75 -5.87
N ASN A 2 12.87 2.71 -6.67
CA ASN A 2 11.81 3.65 -6.27
C ASN A 2 10.48 3.16 -6.85
N ILE A 3 9.48 2.94 -5.99
CA ILE A 3 8.21 2.31 -6.35
C ILE A 3 7.07 3.27 -6.02
N LEU A 4 6.24 3.57 -7.01
CA LEU A 4 5.01 4.35 -6.84
C LEU A 4 3.81 3.40 -6.89
N PHE A 5 3.04 3.34 -5.80
CA PHE A 5 1.83 2.55 -5.70
C PHE A 5 0.60 3.46 -5.72
N LEU A 6 -0.24 3.34 -6.76
CA LEU A 6 -1.48 4.09 -6.92
C LEU A 6 -2.67 3.20 -6.59
N THR A 7 -3.58 3.70 -5.76
CA THR A 7 -4.74 2.92 -5.34
C THR A 7 -5.99 3.77 -5.23
N ALA A 8 -7.12 3.19 -5.63
CA ALA A 8 -8.41 3.84 -5.49
C ALA A 8 -8.88 3.94 -4.04
N TYR A 9 -8.27 3.22 -3.08
CA TYR A 9 -8.61 3.26 -1.65
C TYR A 9 -7.37 3.22 -0.78
N ALA A 10 -7.37 4.02 0.30
CA ALA A 10 -6.26 4.01 1.25
C ALA A 10 -6.14 2.60 1.87
N PRO A 11 -4.94 1.98 1.84
CA PRO A 11 -4.72 0.73 2.51
C PRO A 11 -5.03 0.95 3.99
N VAL A 12 -5.86 0.07 4.57
CA VAL A 12 -6.39 0.12 5.95
C VAL A 12 -7.66 0.98 6.17
N LEU A 13 -8.12 1.80 5.21
CA LEU A 13 -9.29 2.69 5.45
C LEU A 13 -10.65 1.97 5.52
N HIS A 14 -10.71 0.69 5.15
CA HIS A 14 -11.80 -0.21 5.52
C HIS A 14 -11.14 -1.52 5.90
N MET A 15 -11.43 -2.05 7.10
CA MET A 15 -10.89 -3.33 7.61
C MET A 15 -11.41 -4.56 6.84
N HIS A 16 -11.46 -4.46 5.52
CA HIS A 16 -11.75 -5.53 4.60
C HIS A 16 -10.44 -6.25 4.26
N GLY A 17 -10.48 -7.59 4.12
CA GLY A 17 -9.28 -8.41 3.98
C GLY A 17 -8.36 -8.00 2.82
N GLY A 18 -8.91 -7.40 1.75
CA GLY A 18 -8.11 -6.85 0.65
C GLY A 18 -7.19 -5.70 1.04
N GLY A 19 -7.68 -4.72 1.81
CA GLY A 19 -6.89 -3.55 2.23
C GLY A 19 -5.77 -3.93 3.21
N VAL A 20 -6.04 -4.89 4.10
CA VAL A 20 -5.04 -5.40 5.05
C VAL A 20 -3.92 -6.15 4.33
N ARG A 21 -4.27 -7.03 3.37
CA ARG A 21 -3.26 -7.73 2.54
C ARG A 21 -2.41 -6.75 1.73
N MET A 22 -3.05 -5.73 1.16
CA MET A 22 -2.35 -4.70 0.40
C MET A 22 -1.35 -3.93 1.28
N TYR A 23 -1.76 -3.51 2.47
CA TYR A 23 -0.86 -2.88 3.45
C TYR A 23 0.33 -3.80 3.79
N HIS A 24 0.06 -5.08 4.07
CA HIS A 24 1.10 -6.04 4.43
C HIS A 24 2.13 -6.21 3.30
N ASN A 25 1.67 -6.30 2.05
CA ASN A 25 2.55 -6.41 0.89
C ASN A 25 3.41 -5.17 0.70
N ILE A 26 2.80 -3.97 0.82
CA ILE A 26 3.53 -2.69 0.73
C ILE A 26 4.60 -2.60 1.82
N ARG A 27 4.27 -3.04 3.05
CA ARG A 27 5.20 -3.04 4.16
C ARG A 27 6.42 -3.91 3.87
N ILE A 28 6.25 -5.15 3.41
CA ILE A 28 7.36 -6.02 3.02
C ILE A 28 8.19 -5.36 1.91
N LEU A 29 7.53 -4.80 0.89
CA LEU A 29 8.20 -4.13 -0.22
C LEU A 29 9.05 -2.92 0.25
N SER A 30 8.57 -2.21 1.27
CA SER A 30 9.25 -1.03 1.83
C SER A 30 10.51 -1.37 2.63
N GLU A 31 10.70 -2.63 3.06
CA GLU A 31 11.92 -3.05 3.77
C GLU A 31 13.16 -3.05 2.85
N GLN A 32 12.95 -3.18 1.54
CA GLN A 32 14.03 -3.27 0.54
C GLN A 32 14.03 -2.08 -0.43
N HIS A 33 12.93 -1.33 -0.51
CA HIS A 33 12.70 -0.32 -1.54
C HIS A 33 12.07 0.95 -0.98
N SER A 34 12.32 2.08 -1.65
CA SER A 34 11.59 3.31 -1.34
C SER A 34 10.21 3.24 -2.00
N VAL A 35 9.17 3.12 -1.19
CA VAL A 35 7.78 2.98 -1.66
C VAL A 35 6.99 4.24 -1.31
N ARG A 36 6.35 4.83 -2.32
CA ARG A 36 5.40 5.93 -2.13
C ARG A 36 4.01 5.45 -2.52
N VAL A 37 3.04 5.64 -1.63
CA VAL A 37 1.65 5.24 -1.85
C VAL A 37 0.80 6.50 -2.04
N ILE A 38 0.00 6.54 -3.10
CA ILE A 38 -1.00 7.59 -3.34
C ILE A 38 -2.37 6.92 -3.41
N SER A 39 -3.28 7.39 -2.55
CA SER A 39 -4.68 6.96 -2.51
C SER A 39 -5.61 8.12 -2.83
N PHE A 40 -6.69 7.84 -3.57
CA PHE A 40 -7.66 8.85 -4.04
C PHE A 40 -8.93 8.94 -3.17
N VAL A 41 -8.87 8.46 -1.92
CA VAL A 41 -9.99 8.49 -0.94
C VAL A 41 -9.65 9.45 0.17
#